data_AF-A0A2K9CAW3-F1
#
_entry.id   AF-A0A2K9CAW3-F1
#
_cell.length_a   1.000
_cell.length_b   1.000
_cell.length_c   1.000
_cell.angle_alpha   90.00
_cell.angle_beta   90.00
_cell.angle_gamma   90.00
#
_symmetry.space_group_name_H-M   'P 1'
#
loop_
_entity.id
_entity.type
_entity.pdbx_description
1 polymer ?
#
loop_
_entity_poly.entity_id
_entity_poly.type
_entity_poly.pdbx_seq_one_letter_code
_entity_poly.pdbx_strand_id
1 'polypeptide(L)'
;MITHLDHLSRNKTTEKNIDMRMALYDGSLKSIGVFLDVLDELISTFNTAPERHKLLRIQSFLKYKGDIHNYRHPENILGKVEHEYLINFWTYLQDIRGKLYMSHGSTLDIIKNTAQHIQRQIFLNNLTNDQIKESIELSLKQYSTFSYAFASQGENLAVIFHHPSIILYIVRSWSDYTAKPGRDNFHLIVTTDNEFSIPFEIATQGNVSSLAIRNERGYFDQIILSNPIQYCINRIRTASEKLNSNCSTEAKDISEYSSCLEKLIKLREGLQEYSRAQGHLFLEELKLTRKYIEVANDRIFNNHAAPFKKQENTLRTVHTLLSGMWDSWVNELNLSEHIRASLLEIKRNDGLYRLKNSDSSSQNTFKEENLTAVLASLLRAAYFKNSKISIQREAYIGSGRADIKITNLGKTIGLIESKLATENFSQRIYEGLHQLFKRYSENDVINEGSPIDLYLVIFSFDREFGAIAQHIEAAVDKYSLKKNIRCQKHECSENHLTFTYIEPRETYGFLNKSRNVTIYLCNMEVDYKAKLLASAKRKK
;
A
#
# COMPACT_ATOMS: atom_id res chain seq x y z
N MET A 1 -17.36 -24.18 19.70
CA MET A 1 -17.33 -22.74 20.08
C MET A 1 -16.16 -22.57 21.04
N ILE A 2 -15.24 -21.64 20.79
CA ILE A 2 -14.08 -21.43 21.67
C ILE A 2 -14.58 -20.83 22.98
N THR A 3 -14.17 -21.44 24.10
CA THR A 3 -14.50 -20.98 25.46
C THR A 3 -13.26 -20.54 26.23
N HIS A 4 -12.06 -20.82 25.72
CA HIS A 4 -10.80 -20.52 26.38
C HIS A 4 -9.67 -20.34 25.35
N LEU A 5 -8.78 -19.38 25.60
CA LEU A 5 -7.51 -19.20 24.90
C LEU A 5 -6.36 -19.24 25.92
N ASP A 6 -5.26 -19.85 25.53
CA ASP A 6 -4.10 -20.03 26.42
C ASP A 6 -3.25 -18.76 26.47
N HIS A 7 -2.45 -18.64 27.53
CA HIS A 7 -1.44 -17.59 27.68
C HIS A 7 -0.04 -18.13 27.39
N LEU A 8 0.85 -17.27 26.89
CA LEU A 8 2.26 -17.60 26.74
C LEU A 8 2.92 -17.65 28.13
N SER A 9 3.85 -18.59 28.34
CA SER A 9 4.72 -18.54 29.52
C SER A 9 5.73 -17.41 29.37
N ARG A 10 5.50 -16.31 30.08
CA ARG A 10 6.26 -15.06 29.89
C ARG A 10 7.53 -14.98 30.72
N ASN A 11 8.57 -14.41 30.13
CA ASN A 11 9.79 -14.01 30.83
C ASN A 11 10.08 -12.53 30.55
N LYS A 12 9.64 -11.65 31.46
CA LYS A 12 9.77 -10.19 31.31
C LYS A 12 11.22 -9.71 31.17
N THR A 13 12.18 -10.44 31.74
CA THR A 13 13.61 -10.12 31.60
C THR A 13 14.07 -10.40 30.18
N THR A 14 13.72 -11.55 29.62
CA THR A 14 14.03 -11.91 28.23
C THR A 14 13.33 -10.99 27.24
N GLU A 15 12.05 -10.66 27.47
CA GLU A 15 11.30 -9.69 26.66
C GLU A 15 12.01 -8.32 26.63
N LYS A 16 12.38 -7.78 27.80
CA LYS A 16 13.09 -6.50 27.91
C LYS A 16 14.45 -6.54 27.20
N ASN A 17 15.18 -7.65 27.28
CA ASN A 17 16.46 -7.80 26.61
C ASN A 17 16.30 -7.83 25.08
N ILE A 18 15.30 -8.55 24.57
CA ILE A 18 14.98 -8.55 23.14
C ILE A 18 14.63 -7.14 22.69
N ASP A 19 13.69 -6.48 23.37
CA ASP A 19 13.23 -5.13 23.03
C ASP A 19 14.38 -4.11 23.03
N MET A 20 15.25 -4.15 24.04
CA MET A 20 16.41 -3.26 24.15
C MET A 20 17.41 -3.50 23.02
N ARG A 21 17.80 -4.76 22.77
CA ARG A 21 18.80 -5.07 21.75
C ARG A 21 18.29 -4.76 20.35
N MET A 22 17.01 -5.01 20.10
CA MET A 22 16.35 -4.65 18.85
C MET A 22 16.35 -3.14 18.67
N ALA A 23 15.85 -2.38 19.65
CA ALA A 23 15.82 -0.92 19.59
C ALA A 23 17.19 -0.28 19.33
N LEU A 24 18.27 -0.87 19.87
CA LEU A 24 19.64 -0.42 19.63
C LEU A 24 20.15 -0.76 18.22
N TYR A 25 19.69 -1.85 17.62
CA TYR A 25 20.15 -2.32 16.32
C TYR A 25 19.38 -1.73 15.15
N ASP A 26 18.03 -1.74 15.21
CA ASP A 26 17.16 -1.32 14.11
C ASP A 26 16.43 0.02 14.36
N GLY A 27 16.63 0.63 15.54
CA GLY A 27 15.93 1.86 15.93
C GLY A 27 14.43 1.67 16.18
N SER A 28 13.94 0.43 16.20
CA SER A 28 12.54 0.08 16.37
C SER A 28 12.15 0.14 17.84
N LEU A 29 11.17 0.99 18.17
CA LEU A 29 10.56 1.06 19.51
C LEU A 29 9.42 0.06 19.69
N LYS A 30 9.40 -1.00 18.88
CA LYS A 30 8.37 -2.05 18.94
C LYS A 30 8.73 -3.01 20.08
N SER A 31 7.84 -3.11 21.08
CA SER A 31 8.06 -3.92 22.29
C SER A 31 7.17 -5.17 22.32
N ILE A 32 7.80 -6.33 22.48
CA ILE A 32 7.13 -7.63 22.68
C ILE A 32 6.39 -7.62 24.02
N GLY A 33 7.01 -7.05 25.06
CA GLY A 33 6.42 -6.97 26.39
C GLY A 33 5.09 -6.21 26.37
N VAL A 34 5.08 -5.01 25.75
CA VAL A 34 3.85 -4.20 25.63
C VAL A 34 2.80 -4.90 24.77
N PHE A 35 3.21 -5.55 23.68
CA PHE A 35 2.29 -6.29 22.83
C PHE A 35 1.63 -7.46 23.58
N LEU A 36 2.41 -8.24 24.33
CA LEU A 36 1.92 -9.35 25.14
C LEU A 36 1.06 -8.88 26.31
N ASP A 37 1.36 -7.75 26.94
CA ASP A 37 0.51 -7.17 28.00
C ASP A 37 -0.90 -6.90 27.47
N VAL A 38 -1.03 -6.27 26.31
CA VAL A 38 -2.33 -6.00 25.68
C VAL A 38 -3.02 -7.30 25.25
N LEU A 39 -2.28 -8.24 24.67
CA LEU A 39 -2.84 -9.52 24.24
C LEU A 39 -3.36 -10.34 25.44
N ASP A 40 -2.60 -10.42 26.53
CA ASP A 40 -2.98 -11.12 27.77
C ASP A 40 -4.22 -10.49 28.40
N GLU A 41 -4.34 -9.15 28.40
CA GLU A 41 -5.53 -8.46 28.91
C GLU A 41 -6.77 -8.80 28.06
N LEU A 42 -6.63 -8.77 26.72
CA LEU A 42 -7.72 -9.12 25.82
C LEU A 42 -8.14 -10.60 25.98
N ILE A 43 -7.18 -11.52 26.12
CA ILE A 43 -7.45 -12.94 26.36
C ILE A 43 -8.10 -13.16 27.72
N SER A 44 -7.61 -12.52 28.79
CA SER A 44 -8.18 -12.63 30.13
C SER A 44 -9.63 -12.13 30.16
N THR A 45 -9.89 -11.02 29.48
CA THR A 45 -11.24 -10.44 29.32
C THR A 45 -12.19 -11.41 28.60
N PHE A 46 -11.69 -12.09 27.57
CA PHE A 46 -12.46 -13.11 26.85
C PHE A 46 -12.68 -14.37 27.70
N ASN A 47 -11.64 -14.91 28.34
CA ASN A 47 -11.72 -16.14 29.14
C ASN A 47 -12.68 -15.97 30.34
N THR A 48 -12.76 -14.77 30.93
CA THR A 48 -13.69 -14.47 32.03
C THR A 48 -15.15 -14.44 31.56
N ALA A 49 -15.40 -13.98 30.33
CA ALA A 49 -16.74 -13.86 29.77
C ALA A 49 -16.69 -14.06 28.24
N PRO A 50 -16.80 -15.33 27.76
CA PRO A 50 -16.57 -15.69 26.37
C PRO A 50 -17.67 -15.17 25.43
N GLU A 51 -17.50 -13.95 24.94
CA GLU A 51 -18.45 -13.30 24.02
C GLU A 51 -17.82 -13.06 22.65
N ARG A 52 -18.64 -13.17 21.59
CA ARG A 52 -18.21 -13.05 20.20
C ARG A 52 -17.47 -11.74 19.90
N HIS A 53 -17.96 -10.61 20.40
CA HIS A 53 -17.34 -9.31 20.11
C HIS A 53 -15.95 -9.14 20.76
N LYS A 54 -15.68 -9.82 21.89
CA LYS A 54 -14.35 -9.84 22.54
C LYS A 54 -13.36 -10.68 21.73
N LEU A 55 -13.83 -11.82 21.21
CA LEU A 55 -13.04 -12.66 20.32
C LEU A 55 -12.65 -11.91 19.02
N LEU A 56 -13.60 -11.14 18.45
CA LEU A 56 -13.33 -10.28 17.29
C LEU A 56 -12.32 -9.15 17.59
N ARG A 57 -12.26 -8.65 18.83
CA ARG A 57 -11.24 -7.66 19.23
C ARG A 57 -9.84 -8.28 19.24
N ILE A 58 -9.69 -9.50 19.77
CA ILE A 58 -8.41 -10.24 19.72
C ILE A 58 -7.99 -10.47 18.26
N GLN A 59 -8.92 -10.95 17.43
CA GLN A 59 -8.66 -11.17 16.00
C GLN A 59 -8.24 -9.88 15.28
N SER A 60 -8.93 -8.77 15.55
CA SER A 60 -8.58 -7.46 14.97
C SER A 60 -7.21 -6.99 15.44
N PHE A 61 -6.91 -7.14 16.73
CA PHE A 61 -5.59 -6.80 17.29
C PHE A 61 -4.48 -7.59 16.59
N LEU A 62 -4.60 -8.92 16.49
CA LEU A 62 -3.62 -9.76 15.82
C LEU A 62 -3.52 -9.51 14.30
N LYS A 63 -4.59 -9.03 13.67
CA LYS A 63 -4.60 -8.68 12.24
C LYS A 63 -3.87 -7.36 11.95
N TYR A 64 -4.08 -6.33 12.78
CA TYR A 64 -3.52 -5.00 12.54
C TYR A 64 -2.20 -4.74 13.28
N LYS A 65 -1.91 -5.56 14.30
CA LYS A 65 -0.80 -5.40 15.24
C LYS A 65 -0.09 -6.73 15.52
N GLY A 66 -0.37 -7.82 14.81
CA GLY A 66 0.33 -9.09 15.02
C GLY A 66 1.73 -9.14 14.39
N ASP A 67 2.03 -8.25 13.44
CA ASP A 67 3.32 -8.23 12.73
C ASP A 67 4.32 -7.26 13.35
N ILE A 68 4.16 -6.96 14.66
CA ILE A 68 5.02 -5.99 15.36
C ILE A 68 6.49 -6.44 15.33
N HIS A 69 6.79 -7.69 14.99
CA HIS A 69 8.11 -8.26 15.23
C HIS A 69 8.64 -9.10 14.06
N ASN A 70 8.33 -8.77 12.81
CA ASN A 70 9.04 -9.36 11.67
C ASN A 70 10.50 -8.81 11.63
N TYR A 71 11.29 -9.23 12.62
CA TYR A 71 12.64 -8.76 12.87
C TYR A 71 13.55 -9.32 11.80
N ARG A 72 14.31 -8.44 11.18
CA ARG A 72 15.40 -8.81 10.29
C ARG A 72 16.59 -9.18 11.18
N HIS A 73 17.03 -10.43 11.12
CA HIS A 73 18.22 -10.99 11.80
C HIS A 73 18.20 -11.08 13.33
N PRO A 74 17.16 -11.66 13.97
CA PRO A 74 17.21 -11.89 15.41
C PRO A 74 18.45 -12.70 15.84
N GLU A 75 18.91 -13.66 15.04
CA GLU A 75 20.08 -14.50 15.32
C GLU A 75 21.42 -13.73 15.43
N ASN A 76 21.56 -12.58 14.76
CA ASN A 76 22.78 -11.78 14.80
C ASN A 76 22.82 -10.81 15.99
N ILE A 77 21.70 -10.65 16.69
CA ILE A 77 21.49 -9.62 17.72
C ILE A 77 21.22 -10.27 19.07
N LEU A 78 20.49 -11.38 19.06
CA LEU A 78 19.96 -12.06 20.22
C LEU A 78 20.83 -13.24 20.61
N GLY A 79 20.94 -13.48 21.91
CA GLY A 79 21.52 -14.71 22.41
C GLY A 79 20.59 -15.89 22.18
N LYS A 80 21.09 -17.10 22.43
CA LYS A 80 20.35 -18.35 22.25
C LYS A 80 19.02 -18.37 23.01
N VAL A 81 19.02 -17.87 24.25
CA VAL A 81 17.82 -17.83 25.12
C VAL A 81 16.76 -16.88 24.55
N GLU A 82 17.18 -15.69 24.12
CA GLU A 82 16.29 -14.72 23.48
C GLU A 82 15.72 -15.26 22.16
N HIS A 83 16.53 -15.98 21.38
CA HIS A 83 16.12 -16.59 20.12
C HIS A 83 15.08 -17.71 20.34
N GLU A 84 15.33 -18.62 21.28
CA GLU A 84 14.37 -19.66 21.68
C GLU A 84 13.05 -19.05 22.19
N TYR A 85 13.13 -17.98 22.98
CA TYR A 85 11.95 -17.26 23.45
C TYR A 85 11.14 -16.66 22.30
N LEU A 86 11.81 -16.05 21.32
CA LEU A 86 11.13 -15.56 20.12
C LEU A 86 10.44 -16.68 19.36
N ILE A 87 11.11 -17.82 19.15
CA ILE A 87 10.51 -18.97 18.47
C ILE A 87 9.22 -19.39 19.18
N ASN A 88 9.26 -19.52 20.51
CA ASN A 88 8.09 -19.87 21.33
C ASN A 88 6.97 -18.83 21.23
N PHE A 89 7.31 -17.54 21.31
CA PHE A 89 6.37 -16.44 21.13
C PHE A 89 5.64 -16.54 19.78
N TRP A 90 6.36 -16.80 18.70
CA TRP A 90 5.75 -16.93 17.38
C TRP A 90 4.88 -18.17 17.22
N THR A 91 5.32 -19.30 17.77
CA THR A 91 4.53 -20.54 17.78
C THR A 91 3.21 -20.32 18.53
N TYR A 92 3.28 -19.68 19.69
CA TYR A 92 2.10 -19.28 20.45
C TYR A 92 1.15 -18.37 19.65
N LEU A 93 1.67 -17.36 18.95
CA LEU A 93 0.85 -16.49 18.10
C LEU A 93 0.17 -17.27 16.96
N GLN A 94 0.87 -18.23 16.37
CA GLN A 94 0.32 -19.10 15.33
C GLN A 94 -0.79 -19.98 15.89
N ASP A 95 -0.62 -20.54 17.09
CA ASP A 95 -1.64 -21.38 17.72
C ASP A 95 -2.91 -20.58 18.06
N ILE A 96 -2.77 -19.36 18.60
CA ILE A 96 -3.91 -18.48 18.84
C ILE A 96 -4.60 -18.12 17.53
N ARG A 97 -3.83 -17.71 16.51
CA ARG A 97 -4.38 -17.39 15.18
C ARG A 97 -5.15 -18.58 14.61
N GLY A 98 -4.59 -19.78 14.70
CA GLY A 98 -5.23 -21.03 14.29
C GLY A 98 -6.59 -21.21 14.97
N LYS A 99 -6.63 -21.14 16.31
CA LYS A 99 -7.88 -21.24 17.08
C LYS A 99 -8.89 -20.17 16.62
N LEU A 100 -8.50 -18.91 16.57
CA LEU A 100 -9.39 -17.79 16.18
C LEU A 100 -9.96 -17.97 14.77
N TYR A 101 -9.11 -18.36 13.81
CA TYR A 101 -9.53 -18.51 12.42
C TYR A 101 -10.39 -19.76 12.19
N MET A 102 -10.20 -20.84 12.96
CA MET A 102 -11.10 -21.99 12.93
C MET A 102 -12.54 -21.63 13.30
N SER A 103 -12.73 -20.70 14.23
CA SER A 103 -14.08 -20.32 14.67
C SER A 103 -14.70 -19.22 13.82
N HIS A 104 -13.92 -18.23 13.38
CA HIS A 104 -14.43 -17.00 12.77
C HIS A 104 -13.55 -16.40 11.65
N GLY A 105 -12.52 -17.10 11.20
CA GLY A 105 -11.68 -16.66 10.10
C GLY A 105 -12.39 -16.78 8.76
N SER A 106 -12.14 -15.85 7.84
CA SER A 106 -12.49 -16.07 6.44
C SER A 106 -11.53 -17.09 5.83
N THR A 107 -11.93 -17.78 4.77
CA THR A 107 -11.02 -18.69 4.05
C THR A 107 -9.72 -17.99 3.62
N LEU A 108 -9.82 -16.72 3.24
CA LEU A 108 -8.67 -15.91 2.88
C LEU A 108 -7.70 -15.70 4.06
N ASP A 109 -8.22 -15.55 5.28
CA ASP A 109 -7.37 -15.39 6.47
C ASP A 109 -6.61 -16.70 6.77
N ILE A 110 -7.26 -17.86 6.59
CA ILE A 110 -6.65 -19.18 6.75
C ILE A 110 -5.53 -19.38 5.72
N ILE A 111 -5.81 -19.13 4.44
CA ILE A 111 -4.82 -19.28 3.37
C ILE A 111 -3.62 -18.34 3.57
N LYS A 112 -3.85 -17.09 3.98
CA LYS A 112 -2.77 -16.15 4.32
C LYS A 112 -1.92 -16.64 5.48
N ASN A 113 -2.55 -17.17 6.54
CA ASN A 113 -1.81 -17.70 7.68
C ASN A 113 -0.99 -18.94 7.28
N THR A 114 -1.55 -19.83 6.47
CA THR A 114 -0.83 -20.99 5.91
C THR A 114 0.35 -20.56 5.06
N ALA A 115 0.19 -19.57 4.18
CA ALA A 115 1.29 -19.02 3.39
C ALA A 115 2.42 -18.43 4.25
N GLN A 116 2.08 -17.65 5.28
CA GLN A 116 3.06 -17.10 6.23
C GLN A 116 3.79 -18.21 7.01
N HIS A 117 3.06 -19.25 7.44
CA HIS A 117 3.65 -20.41 8.10
C HIS A 117 4.66 -21.11 7.19
N ILE A 118 4.30 -21.39 5.93
CA ILE A 118 5.18 -22.03 4.95
C ILE A 118 6.44 -21.18 4.72
N GLN A 119 6.30 -19.88 4.47
CA GLN A 119 7.44 -18.96 4.28
C GLN A 119 8.40 -19.03 5.47
N ARG A 120 7.86 -19.04 6.70
CA ARG A 120 8.66 -19.14 7.92
C ARG A 120 9.35 -20.49 8.05
N GLN A 121 8.68 -21.59 7.73
CA GLN A 121 9.29 -22.92 7.78
C GLN A 121 10.39 -23.08 6.73
N ILE A 122 10.20 -22.52 5.53
CA ILE A 122 11.24 -22.49 4.49
C ILE A 122 12.43 -21.64 4.96
N PHE A 123 12.19 -20.50 5.60
CA PHE A 123 13.25 -19.67 6.17
C PHE A 123 14.06 -20.41 7.25
N LEU A 124 13.38 -21.03 8.22
CA LEU A 124 14.02 -21.67 9.37
C LEU A 124 14.72 -22.99 9.01
N ASN A 125 14.08 -23.81 8.17
CA ASN A 125 14.44 -25.21 7.99
C ASN A 125 14.76 -25.59 6.54
N ASN A 126 14.65 -24.65 5.59
CA ASN A 126 14.85 -24.88 4.15
C ASN A 126 14.09 -26.12 3.63
N LEU A 127 12.82 -26.25 4.04
CA LEU A 127 12.00 -27.44 3.79
C LEU A 127 11.95 -27.85 2.31
N THR A 128 11.90 -29.15 2.03
CA THR A 128 11.60 -29.71 0.70
C THR A 128 10.10 -29.63 0.37
N ASN A 129 9.71 -29.90 -0.88
CA ASN A 129 8.29 -29.90 -1.26
C ASN A 129 7.46 -30.92 -0.46
N ASP A 130 8.01 -32.09 -0.15
CA ASP A 130 7.27 -33.10 0.62
C ASP A 130 7.11 -32.69 2.09
N GLN A 131 8.15 -32.10 2.69
CA GLN A 131 8.05 -31.53 4.03
C GLN A 131 7.06 -30.35 4.09
N ILE A 132 6.96 -29.55 3.02
CA ILE A 132 5.96 -28.49 2.92
C ILE A 132 4.55 -29.09 2.82
N LYS A 133 4.34 -30.16 2.04
CA LYS A 133 3.04 -30.86 1.99
C LYS A 133 2.63 -31.35 3.37
N GLU A 134 3.52 -32.03 4.09
CA GLU A 134 3.27 -32.50 5.46
C GLU A 134 2.92 -31.34 6.41
N SER A 135 3.68 -30.24 6.35
CA SER A 135 3.41 -29.04 7.15
C SER A 135 2.03 -28.44 6.85
N ILE A 136 1.63 -28.38 5.58
CA ILE A 136 0.31 -27.90 5.16
C ILE A 136 -0.78 -28.84 5.64
N GLU A 137 -0.62 -30.15 5.47
CA GLU A 137 -1.58 -31.14 5.93
C GLU A 137 -1.77 -31.06 7.44
N LEU A 138 -0.70 -30.94 8.22
CA LEU A 138 -0.77 -30.75 9.67
C LEU A 138 -1.49 -29.47 10.05
N SER A 139 -1.18 -28.36 9.37
CA SER A 139 -1.82 -27.06 9.60
C SER A 139 -3.30 -27.07 9.24
N LEU A 140 -3.65 -27.68 8.11
CA LEU A 140 -5.02 -27.72 7.58
C LEU A 140 -5.88 -28.84 8.18
N LYS A 141 -5.29 -29.85 8.84
CA LYS A 141 -6.00 -30.96 9.49
C LYS A 141 -7.06 -30.50 10.48
N GLN A 142 -6.84 -29.34 11.09
CA GLN A 142 -7.77 -28.73 12.04
C GLN A 142 -9.01 -28.12 11.34
N TYR A 143 -8.97 -27.92 10.02
CA TYR A 143 -10.02 -27.28 9.23
C TYR A 143 -10.74 -28.32 8.35
N SER A 144 -11.67 -29.07 8.93
CA SER A 144 -12.38 -30.17 8.26
C SER A 144 -13.21 -29.79 7.02
N THR A 145 -13.41 -28.49 6.77
CA THR A 145 -14.23 -27.96 5.67
C THR A 145 -13.43 -27.56 4.44
N PHE A 146 -12.09 -27.67 4.48
CA PHE A 146 -11.24 -27.25 3.37
C PHE A 146 -10.98 -28.38 2.38
N SER A 147 -11.40 -28.17 1.14
CA SER A 147 -10.98 -29.00 0.01
C SER A 147 -9.73 -28.39 -0.62
N TYR A 148 -8.63 -29.13 -0.58
CA TYR A 148 -7.37 -28.74 -1.21
C TYR A 148 -6.72 -29.92 -1.94
N ALA A 149 -5.87 -29.61 -2.91
CA ALA A 149 -5.09 -30.58 -3.66
C ALA A 149 -3.66 -30.08 -3.87
N PHE A 150 -2.71 -31.02 -3.98
CA PHE A 150 -1.34 -30.72 -4.36
C PHE A 150 -1.10 -31.07 -5.83
N ALA A 151 -0.40 -30.20 -6.55
CA ALA A 151 0.09 -30.49 -7.89
C ALA A 151 1.56 -30.09 -7.97
N SER A 152 2.42 -31.02 -8.39
CA SER A 152 3.85 -30.76 -8.59
C SER A 152 4.13 -30.54 -10.08
N GLN A 153 5.04 -29.63 -10.39
CA GLN A 153 5.46 -29.33 -11.75
C GLN A 153 6.98 -29.13 -11.74
N GLY A 154 7.73 -30.16 -12.12
CA GLY A 154 9.18 -30.17 -11.90
C GLY A 154 9.51 -29.98 -10.41
N GLU A 155 10.35 -29.01 -10.11
CA GLU A 155 10.70 -28.65 -8.72
C GLU A 155 9.67 -27.76 -8.02
N ASN A 156 8.64 -27.29 -8.73
CA ASN A 156 7.63 -26.41 -8.17
C ASN A 156 6.47 -27.18 -7.53
N LEU A 157 5.81 -26.56 -6.55
CA LEU A 157 4.65 -27.12 -5.85
C LEU A 157 3.48 -26.13 -5.84
N ALA A 158 2.33 -26.57 -6.32
CA ALA A 158 1.06 -25.85 -6.23
C ALA A 158 0.16 -26.48 -5.17
N VAL A 159 -0.43 -25.63 -4.32
CA VAL A 159 -1.45 -25.98 -3.34
C VAL A 159 -2.73 -25.30 -3.78
N ILE A 160 -3.68 -26.09 -4.25
CA ILE A 160 -4.92 -25.63 -4.88
C ILE A 160 -6.02 -25.71 -3.84
N PHE A 161 -6.57 -24.57 -3.43
CA PHE A 161 -7.75 -24.48 -2.59
C PHE A 161 -8.97 -24.32 -3.48
N HIS A 162 -10.00 -25.15 -3.33
CA HIS A 162 -11.14 -25.15 -4.26
C HIS A 162 -12.22 -24.10 -3.91
N HIS A 163 -12.32 -23.69 -2.64
CA HIS A 163 -13.40 -22.81 -2.18
C HIS A 163 -12.95 -21.77 -1.13
N PRO A 164 -12.72 -20.51 -1.54
CA PRO A 164 -12.51 -19.97 -2.89
C PRO A 164 -11.33 -20.59 -3.65
N SER A 165 -11.40 -20.49 -4.99
CA SER A 165 -10.35 -20.94 -5.90
C SER A 165 -9.09 -20.07 -5.78
N ILE A 166 -8.12 -20.57 -5.02
CA ILE A 166 -6.87 -19.86 -4.71
C ILE A 166 -5.73 -20.86 -4.81
N ILE A 167 -4.63 -20.46 -5.41
CA ILE A 167 -3.46 -21.31 -5.57
C ILE A 167 -2.28 -20.67 -4.84
N LEU A 168 -1.76 -21.35 -3.81
CA LEU A 168 -0.45 -21.03 -3.27
C LEU A 168 0.58 -21.80 -4.10
N TYR A 169 1.46 -21.09 -4.79
CA TYR A 169 2.44 -21.71 -5.69
C TYR A 169 3.86 -21.43 -5.19
N ILE A 170 4.59 -22.48 -4.88
CA ILE A 170 5.98 -22.43 -4.41
C ILE A 170 6.87 -22.61 -5.63
N VAL A 171 7.62 -21.56 -5.97
CA VAL A 171 8.50 -21.50 -7.14
C VAL A 171 9.93 -21.73 -6.68
N ARG A 172 10.48 -22.90 -7.01
CA ARG A 172 11.90 -23.27 -6.83
C ARG A 172 12.72 -23.04 -8.09
N SER A 173 12.09 -23.29 -9.25
CA SER A 173 12.70 -23.02 -10.55
C SER A 173 11.71 -22.33 -11.48
N TRP A 174 12.16 -21.24 -12.11
CA TRP A 174 11.39 -20.56 -13.15
C TRP A 174 11.31 -21.35 -14.45
N SER A 175 12.25 -22.28 -14.72
CA SER A 175 12.19 -23.15 -15.91
C SER A 175 10.93 -24.03 -15.92
N ASP A 176 10.49 -24.41 -14.71
CA ASP A 176 9.37 -25.30 -14.52
C ASP A 176 8.07 -24.52 -14.28
N TYR A 177 8.14 -23.19 -14.21
CA TYR A 177 6.97 -22.34 -14.05
C TYR A 177 6.32 -22.08 -15.41
N THR A 178 5.03 -22.41 -15.52
CA THR A 178 4.22 -21.99 -16.67
C THR A 178 3.17 -20.99 -16.22
N ALA A 179 3.11 -19.87 -16.94
CA ALA A 179 2.04 -18.89 -16.79
C ALA A 179 0.67 -19.58 -16.90
N LYS A 180 -0.16 -19.46 -15.87
CA LYS A 180 -1.51 -20.05 -15.86
C LYS A 180 -2.56 -18.97 -16.10
N PRO A 181 -3.02 -18.77 -17.36
CA PRO A 181 -4.18 -17.94 -17.60
C PRO A 181 -5.39 -18.61 -16.92
N GLY A 182 -6.08 -17.89 -16.04
CA GLY A 182 -7.16 -18.52 -15.28
C GLY A 182 -7.89 -17.58 -14.33
N ARG A 183 -8.93 -18.12 -13.71
CA ARG A 183 -9.78 -17.45 -12.70
C ARG A 183 -9.16 -17.40 -11.32
N ASP A 184 -8.25 -18.33 -11.07
CA ASP A 184 -7.71 -18.57 -9.74
C ASP A 184 -6.80 -17.42 -9.34
N ASN A 185 -6.91 -17.01 -8.08
CA ASN A 185 -5.99 -16.03 -7.53
C ASN A 185 -4.72 -16.77 -7.09
N PHE A 186 -3.57 -16.33 -7.61
CA PHE A 186 -2.29 -16.93 -7.29
C PHE A 186 -1.57 -16.12 -6.21
N HIS A 187 -1.02 -16.83 -5.23
CA HIS A 187 -0.01 -16.29 -4.33
C HIS A 187 1.28 -17.08 -4.55
N LEU A 188 2.31 -16.40 -5.03
CA LEU A 188 3.60 -16.99 -5.34
C LEU A 188 4.52 -16.89 -4.12
N ILE A 189 5.22 -17.96 -3.78
CA ILE A 189 6.31 -18.00 -2.81
C ILE A 189 7.56 -18.42 -3.57
N VAL A 190 8.44 -17.48 -3.86
CA VAL A 190 9.64 -17.69 -4.67
C VAL A 190 10.82 -17.99 -3.76
N THR A 191 11.36 -19.18 -3.92
CA THR A 191 12.48 -19.71 -3.14
C THR A 191 13.68 -20.07 -4.02
N THR A 192 13.66 -19.64 -5.28
CA THR A 192 14.77 -19.85 -6.22
C THR A 192 16.00 -19.03 -5.81
N ASP A 193 17.18 -19.55 -6.09
CA ASP A 193 18.45 -18.85 -5.86
C ASP A 193 18.67 -17.69 -6.85
N ASN A 194 17.85 -17.59 -7.91
CA ASN A 194 17.89 -16.52 -8.90
C ASN A 194 16.67 -15.59 -8.79
N GLU A 195 16.63 -14.81 -7.72
CA GLU A 195 15.57 -13.84 -7.40
C GLU A 195 15.32 -12.82 -8.53
N PHE A 196 16.31 -12.58 -9.38
CA PHE A 196 16.26 -11.58 -10.45
C PHE A 196 15.69 -12.13 -11.78
N SER A 197 15.38 -13.43 -11.84
CA SER A 197 14.88 -14.09 -13.06
C SER A 197 13.35 -14.25 -13.12
N ILE A 198 12.61 -13.43 -12.37
CA ILE A 198 11.14 -13.46 -12.36
C ILE A 198 10.64 -13.17 -13.79
N PRO A 199 9.77 -14.02 -14.36
CA PRO A 199 9.15 -13.76 -15.65
C PRO A 199 8.30 -12.49 -15.61
N PHE A 200 8.47 -11.60 -16.59
CA PHE A 200 7.75 -10.32 -16.66
C PHE A 200 6.22 -10.50 -16.69
N GLU A 201 5.75 -11.62 -17.21
CA GLU A 201 4.34 -11.98 -17.30
C GLU A 201 3.67 -12.06 -15.92
N ILE A 202 4.42 -12.35 -14.84
CA ILE A 202 3.88 -12.39 -13.48
C ILE A 202 3.26 -11.05 -13.08
N ALA A 203 3.92 -9.94 -13.43
CA ALA A 203 3.45 -8.61 -13.09
C ALA A 203 2.23 -8.17 -13.93
N THR A 204 2.03 -8.76 -15.11
CA THR A 204 0.99 -8.35 -16.07
C THR A 204 -0.22 -9.29 -16.10
N GLN A 205 -0.11 -10.52 -15.60
CA GLN A 205 -1.17 -11.53 -15.56
C GLN A 205 -2.42 -11.10 -14.76
N GLY A 206 -2.26 -10.23 -13.77
CA GLY A 206 -3.34 -9.63 -12.98
C GLY A 206 -4.05 -10.56 -11.99
N ASN A 207 -4.04 -11.89 -12.22
CA ASN A 207 -4.56 -12.91 -11.29
C ASN A 207 -3.53 -13.33 -10.23
N VAL A 208 -2.27 -12.93 -10.37
CA VAL A 208 -1.26 -13.00 -9.30
C VAL A 208 -1.57 -11.91 -8.27
N SER A 209 -2.03 -12.33 -7.09
CA SER A 209 -2.45 -11.44 -6.01
C SER A 209 -1.29 -11.03 -5.10
N SER A 210 -0.33 -11.93 -4.89
CA SER A 210 0.91 -11.57 -4.19
C SER A 210 2.08 -12.44 -4.60
N LEU A 211 3.28 -11.94 -4.33
CA LEU A 211 4.55 -12.57 -4.64
C LEU A 211 5.48 -12.39 -3.43
N ALA A 212 5.81 -13.45 -2.71
CA ALA A 212 6.76 -13.43 -1.61
C ALA A 212 8.12 -13.91 -2.13
N ILE A 213 9.14 -13.06 -2.10
CA ILE A 213 10.47 -13.38 -2.65
C ILE A 213 11.44 -13.56 -1.50
N ARG A 214 12.07 -14.74 -1.44
CA ARG A 214 13.22 -14.96 -0.58
C ARG A 214 14.32 -14.02 -1.04
N ASN A 215 14.87 -13.19 -0.15
CA ASN A 215 15.99 -12.31 -0.44
C ASN A 215 17.34 -12.99 -0.12
N GLU A 216 18.45 -12.33 -0.49
CA GLU A 216 19.83 -12.80 -0.24
C GLU A 216 20.11 -13.18 1.23
N ARG A 217 19.26 -12.68 2.13
CA ARG A 217 19.34 -12.87 3.58
C ARG A 217 18.43 -13.98 4.10
N GLY A 218 17.72 -14.66 3.21
CA GLY A 218 16.81 -15.76 3.46
C GLY A 218 15.36 -15.36 3.78
N TYR A 219 15.05 -14.08 3.96
CA TYR A 219 13.70 -13.62 4.34
C TYR A 219 12.78 -13.44 3.15
N PHE A 220 11.48 -13.52 3.38
CA PHE A 220 10.49 -13.25 2.35
C PHE A 220 10.00 -11.81 2.38
N ASP A 221 10.26 -11.07 1.29
CA ASP A 221 9.65 -9.77 1.04
C ASP A 221 8.35 -9.95 0.24
N GLN A 222 7.21 -9.53 0.81
CA GLN A 222 5.88 -9.83 0.27
C GLN A 222 5.30 -8.73 -0.62
N ILE A 223 5.29 -8.96 -1.93
CA ILE A 223 4.78 -8.04 -2.94
C ILE A 223 3.29 -8.24 -3.14
N ILE A 224 2.47 -7.21 -2.93
CA ILE A 224 1.04 -7.26 -3.24
C ILE A 224 0.84 -6.82 -4.69
N LEU A 225 0.45 -7.76 -5.55
CA LEU A 225 0.19 -7.55 -6.98
C LEU A 225 -1.32 -7.50 -7.30
N SER A 226 -2.17 -7.59 -6.27
CA SER A 226 -3.61 -7.67 -6.42
C SER A 226 -4.17 -6.48 -7.20
N ASN A 227 -4.76 -6.77 -8.36
CA ASN A 227 -5.47 -5.78 -9.15
C ASN A 227 -6.97 -5.82 -8.81
N PRO A 228 -7.56 -4.77 -8.21
CA PRO A 228 -8.98 -4.76 -7.85
C PRO A 228 -9.90 -4.90 -9.07
N ILE A 229 -9.47 -4.44 -10.24
CA ILE A 229 -10.21 -4.61 -11.51
C ILE A 229 -10.19 -6.09 -11.92
N GLN A 230 -9.09 -6.81 -11.71
CA GLN A 230 -9.05 -8.26 -11.98
C GLN A 230 -10.04 -9.02 -11.12
N TYR A 231 -10.20 -8.65 -9.85
CA TYR A 231 -11.20 -9.25 -8.98
C TYR A 231 -12.62 -9.07 -9.54
N CYS A 232 -12.93 -7.87 -10.05
CA CYS A 232 -14.20 -7.59 -10.73
C CYS A 232 -14.39 -8.46 -11.97
N ILE A 233 -13.34 -8.61 -12.81
CA ILE A 233 -13.35 -9.48 -13.99
C ILE A 233 -13.66 -10.93 -13.60
N ASN A 234 -12.95 -11.46 -12.59
CA ASN A 234 -13.12 -12.84 -12.14
C ASN A 234 -14.53 -13.09 -11.58
N ARG A 235 -15.11 -12.13 -10.85
CA ARG A 235 -16.48 -12.21 -10.37
C ARG A 235 -17.49 -12.26 -11.50
N ILE A 236 -17.37 -11.37 -12.49
CA ILE A 236 -18.29 -11.38 -13.63
C ILE A 236 -18.15 -12.67 -14.45
N ARG A 237 -16.92 -13.13 -14.73
CA ARG A 237 -16.70 -14.42 -15.42
C ARG A 237 -17.39 -15.57 -14.70
N THR A 238 -17.25 -15.63 -13.37
CA THR A 238 -17.87 -16.67 -12.55
C THR A 238 -19.40 -16.61 -12.60
N ALA A 239 -19.97 -15.40 -12.56
CA ALA A 239 -21.41 -15.21 -12.69
C ALA A 239 -21.92 -15.60 -14.09
N SER A 240 -21.20 -15.21 -15.15
CA SER A 240 -21.55 -15.52 -16.54
C SER A 240 -21.55 -17.02 -16.82
N GLU A 241 -20.62 -17.79 -16.26
CA GLU A 241 -20.58 -19.25 -16.47
C GLU A 241 -21.63 -20.01 -15.67
N LYS A 242 -22.11 -19.46 -14.55
CA LYS A 242 -23.22 -20.06 -13.78
C LYS A 242 -24.56 -19.96 -14.49
N LEU A 243 -24.67 -19.07 -15.49
CA LEU A 243 -25.83 -18.97 -16.37
C LEU A 243 -25.68 -20.02 -17.49
N ASN A 244 -26.19 -21.23 -17.24
CA ASN A 244 -26.22 -22.30 -18.25
C ASN A 244 -27.12 -21.92 -19.43
N SER A 245 -26.72 -22.27 -20.65
CA SER A 245 -27.16 -21.66 -21.91
C SER A 245 -28.46 -22.24 -22.53
N ASN A 246 -29.57 -22.32 -21.79
CA ASN A 246 -30.80 -22.93 -22.33
C ASN A 246 -32.02 -21.99 -22.43
N CYS A 247 -31.93 -20.72 -22.02
CA CYS A 247 -33.04 -19.75 -22.14
C CYS A 247 -32.65 -18.44 -22.87
N SER A 248 -33.58 -17.83 -23.60
CA SER A 248 -33.37 -16.56 -24.34
C SER A 248 -33.14 -15.35 -23.42
N THR A 249 -33.65 -15.39 -22.19
CA THR A 249 -33.39 -14.37 -21.16
C THR A 249 -31.93 -14.44 -20.68
N GLU A 250 -31.40 -15.66 -20.48
CA GLU A 250 -30.02 -15.90 -20.07
C GLU A 250 -29.02 -15.47 -21.16
N ALA A 251 -29.37 -15.63 -22.44
CA ALA A 251 -28.54 -15.15 -23.56
C ALA A 251 -28.36 -13.62 -23.55
N LYS A 252 -29.38 -12.85 -23.17
CA LYS A 252 -29.28 -11.39 -23.03
C LYS A 252 -28.40 -11.01 -21.83
N ASP A 253 -28.54 -11.72 -20.72
CA ASP A 253 -27.71 -11.45 -19.53
C ASP A 253 -26.25 -11.81 -19.77
N ILE A 254 -25.96 -12.93 -20.45
CA ILE A 254 -24.60 -13.31 -20.87
C ILE A 254 -23.99 -12.24 -21.77
N SER A 255 -24.77 -11.64 -22.68
CA SER A 255 -24.32 -10.54 -23.54
C SER A 255 -23.99 -9.28 -22.73
N GLU A 256 -24.81 -8.92 -21.74
CA GLU A 256 -24.55 -7.80 -20.83
C GLU A 256 -23.31 -8.05 -19.94
N TYR A 257 -23.15 -9.27 -19.41
CA TYR A 257 -21.96 -9.66 -18.67
C TYR A 257 -20.69 -9.63 -19.54
N SER A 258 -20.77 -10.11 -20.78
CA SER A 258 -19.66 -10.07 -21.75
C SER A 258 -19.25 -8.63 -22.07
N SER A 259 -20.21 -7.75 -22.29
CA SER A 259 -19.95 -6.33 -22.53
C SER A 259 -19.33 -5.63 -21.31
N CYS A 260 -19.76 -6.00 -20.10
CA CYS A 260 -19.12 -5.53 -18.86
C CYS A 260 -17.68 -6.02 -18.74
N LEU A 261 -17.40 -7.28 -19.11
CA LEU A 261 -16.05 -7.85 -19.09
C LEU A 261 -15.10 -7.10 -20.03
N GLU A 262 -15.53 -6.80 -21.26
CA GLU A 262 -14.72 -6.05 -22.22
C GLU A 262 -14.32 -4.69 -21.66
N LYS A 263 -15.25 -3.96 -21.05
CA LYS A 263 -14.96 -2.65 -20.43
C LYS A 263 -14.00 -2.78 -19.25
N LEU A 264 -14.17 -3.77 -18.40
CA LEU A 264 -13.25 -4.01 -17.28
C LEU A 264 -11.85 -4.40 -17.76
N ILE A 265 -11.73 -5.17 -18.84
CA ILE A 265 -10.43 -5.54 -19.43
C ILE A 265 -9.71 -4.29 -19.96
N LYS A 266 -10.42 -3.44 -20.73
CA LYS A 266 -9.87 -2.15 -21.20
C LYS A 266 -9.46 -1.24 -20.05
N LEU A 267 -10.28 -1.15 -19.01
CA LEU A 267 -9.96 -0.38 -17.81
C LEU A 267 -8.71 -0.92 -17.09
N ARG A 268 -8.55 -2.25 -17.03
CA ARG A 268 -7.36 -2.90 -16.46
C ARG A 268 -6.10 -2.59 -17.27
N GLU A 269 -6.18 -2.61 -18.60
CA GLU A 269 -5.08 -2.23 -19.50
C GLU A 269 -4.69 -0.76 -19.30
N GLY A 270 -5.68 0.14 -19.25
CA GLY A 270 -5.44 1.55 -18.94
C GLY A 270 -4.84 1.80 -17.54
N LEU A 271 -5.10 0.91 -16.56
CA LEU A 271 -4.45 0.98 -15.25
C LEU A 271 -2.97 0.56 -15.32
N GLN A 272 -2.62 -0.41 -16.18
CA GLN A 272 -1.24 -0.86 -16.35
C GLN A 272 -0.38 0.20 -17.03
N GLU A 273 -0.98 0.97 -17.93
CA GLU A 273 -0.34 2.10 -18.64
C GLU A 273 -0.43 3.42 -17.87
N TYR A 274 -1.02 3.42 -16.67
CA TYR A 274 -1.31 4.63 -15.92
C TYR A 274 -0.04 5.45 -15.64
N SER A 275 -0.09 6.70 -16.07
CA SER A 275 0.76 7.79 -15.59
C SER A 275 -0.11 8.83 -14.90
N ARG A 276 0.42 9.51 -13.87
CA ARG A 276 -0.38 10.51 -13.13
C ARG A 276 -0.85 11.67 -14.00
N ALA A 277 -0.05 12.06 -15.00
CA ALA A 277 -0.44 13.07 -15.98
C ALA A 277 -1.75 12.72 -16.71
N GLN A 278 -1.99 11.43 -16.93
CA GLN A 278 -3.20 10.90 -17.57
C GLN A 278 -4.27 10.46 -16.57
N GLY A 279 -4.10 10.73 -15.27
CA GLY A 279 -4.99 10.18 -14.26
C GLY A 279 -6.43 10.68 -14.32
N HIS A 280 -6.66 11.86 -14.86
CA HIS A 280 -8.00 12.37 -15.16
C HIS A 280 -8.70 11.58 -16.27
N LEU A 281 -7.95 11.10 -17.28
CA LEU A 281 -8.48 10.27 -18.37
C LEU A 281 -8.89 8.90 -17.83
N PHE A 282 -8.02 8.26 -17.04
CA PHE A 282 -8.36 7.01 -16.38
C PHE A 282 -9.58 7.17 -15.47
N LEU A 283 -9.63 8.27 -14.71
CA LEU A 283 -10.75 8.57 -13.84
C LEU A 283 -12.04 8.59 -14.69
N GLU A 284 -12.12 9.39 -15.76
CA GLU A 284 -13.31 9.41 -16.61
C GLU A 284 -13.65 8.02 -17.21
N GLU A 285 -12.68 7.22 -17.64
CA GLU A 285 -12.92 5.83 -18.08
C GLU A 285 -13.50 4.94 -16.97
N LEU A 286 -13.02 5.08 -15.73
CA LEU A 286 -13.56 4.41 -14.55
C LEU A 286 -15.02 4.84 -14.30
N LYS A 287 -15.34 6.13 -14.44
CA LYS A 287 -16.71 6.66 -14.31
C LYS A 287 -17.65 6.04 -15.33
N LEU A 288 -17.22 6.00 -16.59
CA LEU A 288 -18.00 5.48 -17.71
C LEU A 288 -18.23 3.98 -17.54
N THR A 289 -17.19 3.24 -17.16
CA THR A 289 -17.28 1.79 -16.87
C THR A 289 -18.23 1.52 -15.70
N ARG A 290 -18.13 2.31 -14.62
CA ARG A 290 -19.03 2.21 -13.46
C ARG A 290 -20.49 2.44 -13.86
N LYS A 291 -20.78 3.53 -14.57
CA LYS A 291 -22.12 3.86 -15.04
C LYS A 291 -22.68 2.78 -15.96
N TYR A 292 -21.84 2.21 -16.83
CA TYR A 292 -22.26 1.11 -17.68
C TYR A 292 -22.67 -0.13 -16.88
N ILE A 293 -21.86 -0.52 -15.88
CA ILE A 293 -22.15 -1.66 -15.00
C ILE A 293 -23.44 -1.44 -14.19
N GLU A 294 -23.70 -0.21 -13.75
CA GLU A 294 -24.97 0.17 -13.11
C GLU A 294 -26.16 -0.02 -14.06
N VAL A 295 -26.06 0.47 -15.30
CA VAL A 295 -27.13 0.29 -16.30
C VAL A 295 -27.34 -1.19 -16.66
N ALA A 296 -26.26 -1.95 -16.84
CA ALA A 296 -26.34 -3.39 -17.11
C ALA A 296 -26.98 -4.13 -15.93
N ASN A 297 -26.62 -3.76 -14.70
CA ASN A 297 -27.24 -4.27 -13.49
C ASN A 297 -28.75 -4.04 -13.47
N ASP A 298 -29.20 -2.82 -13.77
CA ASP A 298 -30.62 -2.48 -13.78
C ASP A 298 -31.39 -3.25 -14.86
N ARG A 299 -30.79 -3.43 -16.05
CA ARG A 299 -31.39 -4.23 -17.13
C ARG A 299 -31.58 -5.68 -16.72
N ILE A 300 -30.52 -6.32 -16.20
CA ILE A 300 -30.60 -7.71 -15.73
C ILE A 300 -31.63 -7.79 -14.60
N PHE A 301 -31.60 -6.88 -13.63
CA PHE A 301 -32.53 -6.88 -12.50
C PHE A 301 -34.00 -6.72 -12.94
N ASN A 302 -34.27 -5.91 -13.96
CA ASN A 302 -35.61 -5.71 -14.50
C ASN A 302 -36.11 -6.89 -15.36
N ASN A 303 -35.19 -7.68 -15.94
CA ASN A 303 -35.53 -8.84 -16.75
C ASN A 303 -35.90 -10.09 -15.92
N HIS A 304 -35.62 -10.10 -14.61
CA HIS A 304 -35.80 -11.27 -13.74
C HIS A 304 -36.88 -11.11 -12.66
N ALA A 305 -37.60 -12.20 -12.40
CA ALA A 305 -38.62 -12.27 -11.34
C ALA A 305 -38.02 -12.22 -9.91
N ALA A 306 -38.87 -12.01 -8.90
CA ALA A 306 -38.49 -11.84 -7.49
C ALA A 306 -37.53 -12.89 -6.87
N PRO A 307 -37.48 -14.17 -7.29
CA PRO A 307 -36.50 -15.15 -6.77
C PRO A 307 -35.04 -14.81 -7.10
N PHE A 308 -34.77 -14.24 -8.28
CA PHE A 308 -33.43 -13.80 -8.71
C PHE A 308 -32.94 -12.59 -7.91
N LYS A 309 -33.86 -11.78 -7.38
CA LYS A 309 -33.55 -10.64 -6.51
C LYS A 309 -32.92 -11.04 -5.17
N LYS A 310 -32.98 -12.32 -4.79
CA LYS A 310 -32.39 -12.86 -3.55
C LYS A 310 -30.95 -13.40 -3.71
N GLN A 311 -30.44 -13.54 -4.92
CA GLN A 311 -29.05 -13.95 -5.15
C GLN A 311 -28.09 -12.76 -4.98
N GLU A 312 -26.83 -13.04 -4.61
CA GLU A 312 -25.78 -12.02 -4.50
C GLU A 312 -25.60 -11.34 -5.86
N ASN A 313 -25.99 -10.06 -5.92
CA ASN A 313 -25.93 -9.30 -7.16
C ASN A 313 -24.45 -8.95 -7.46
N THR A 314 -23.88 -9.72 -8.38
CA THR A 314 -22.46 -9.61 -8.76
C THR A 314 -22.15 -8.24 -9.38
N LEU A 315 -23.00 -7.73 -10.27
CA LEU A 315 -22.79 -6.42 -10.89
C LEU A 315 -22.89 -5.28 -9.87
N ARG A 316 -23.82 -5.37 -8.91
CA ARG A 316 -23.89 -4.42 -7.79
C ARG A 316 -22.63 -4.44 -6.94
N THR A 317 -22.10 -5.63 -6.64
CA THR A 317 -20.84 -5.78 -5.89
C THR A 317 -19.67 -5.16 -6.65
N VAL A 318 -19.54 -5.45 -7.94
CA VAL A 318 -18.53 -4.84 -8.82
C VAL A 318 -18.69 -3.32 -8.85
N HIS A 319 -19.91 -2.81 -8.99
CA HIS A 319 -20.20 -1.37 -8.97
C HIS A 319 -19.75 -0.73 -7.65
N THR A 320 -20.04 -1.34 -6.50
CA THR A 320 -19.57 -0.86 -5.19
C THR A 320 -18.05 -0.84 -5.11
N LEU A 321 -17.36 -1.87 -5.62
CA LEU A 321 -15.90 -1.91 -5.64
C LEU A 321 -15.29 -0.80 -6.51
N LEU A 322 -15.82 -0.62 -7.73
CA LEU A 322 -15.40 0.46 -8.62
C LEU A 322 -15.70 1.84 -8.03
N SER A 323 -16.80 1.98 -7.28
CA SER A 323 -17.11 3.23 -6.56
C SER A 323 -16.08 3.53 -5.48
N GLY A 324 -15.69 2.51 -4.69
CA GLY A 324 -14.64 2.67 -3.70
C GLY A 324 -13.29 3.04 -4.33
N MET A 325 -12.97 2.46 -5.49
CA MET A 325 -11.77 2.79 -6.25
C MET A 325 -11.82 4.23 -6.78
N TRP A 326 -12.96 4.65 -7.34
CA TRP A 326 -13.21 6.03 -7.77
C TRP A 326 -12.98 7.02 -6.62
N ASP A 327 -13.60 6.77 -5.46
CA ASP A 327 -13.43 7.64 -4.29
C ASP A 327 -11.95 7.74 -3.86
N SER A 328 -11.20 6.62 -3.88
CA SER A 328 -9.77 6.62 -3.58
C SER A 328 -8.99 7.49 -4.55
N TRP A 329 -9.25 7.33 -5.85
CA TRP A 329 -8.54 8.03 -6.91
C TRP A 329 -8.83 9.52 -6.96
N VAL A 330 -10.09 9.91 -6.75
CA VAL A 330 -10.46 11.33 -6.61
C VAL A 330 -9.67 11.96 -5.46
N ASN A 331 -9.57 11.27 -4.32
CA ASN A 331 -8.84 11.77 -3.17
C ASN A 331 -7.32 11.90 -3.45
N GLU A 332 -6.74 10.95 -4.16
CA GLU A 332 -5.32 10.95 -4.58
C GLU A 332 -5.03 12.06 -5.59
N LEU A 333 -5.93 12.31 -6.55
CA LEU A 333 -5.79 13.38 -7.53
C LEU A 333 -5.98 14.77 -6.91
N ASN A 334 -6.91 14.91 -5.96
CA ASN A 334 -7.17 16.17 -5.26
C ASN A 334 -6.03 16.58 -4.31
N LEU A 335 -5.09 15.68 -4.01
CA LEU A 335 -3.99 15.97 -3.08
C LEU A 335 -3.15 17.16 -3.54
N SER A 336 -2.83 17.22 -4.83
CA SER A 336 -2.14 18.36 -5.46
C SER A 336 -2.88 19.69 -5.23
N GLU A 337 -4.20 19.67 -5.42
CA GLU A 337 -5.04 20.86 -5.25
C GLU A 337 -5.10 21.32 -3.78
N HIS A 338 -5.25 20.38 -2.85
CA HIS A 338 -5.28 20.69 -1.42
C HIS A 338 -3.94 21.21 -0.89
N ILE A 339 -2.82 20.68 -1.38
CA ILE A 339 -1.49 21.22 -1.07
C ILE A 339 -1.37 22.64 -1.60
N ARG A 340 -1.69 22.87 -2.88
CA ARG A 340 -1.63 24.21 -3.49
C ARG A 340 -2.51 25.22 -2.77
N ALA A 341 -3.74 24.85 -2.41
CA ALA A 341 -4.65 25.69 -1.64
C ALA A 341 -4.07 26.03 -0.26
N SER A 342 -3.48 25.04 0.42
CA SER A 342 -2.83 25.25 1.73
C SER A 342 -1.63 26.18 1.65
N LEU A 343 -0.77 26.02 0.63
CA LEU A 343 0.38 26.91 0.40
C LEU A 343 -0.05 28.34 0.06
N LEU A 344 -1.16 28.50 -0.66
CA LEU A 344 -1.74 29.81 -0.94
C LEU A 344 -2.24 30.49 0.33
N GLU A 345 -2.86 29.74 1.24
CA GLU A 345 -3.30 30.27 2.54
C GLU A 345 -2.12 30.61 3.45
N ILE A 346 -1.04 29.82 3.43
CA ILE A 346 0.21 30.21 4.10
C ILE A 346 0.67 31.55 3.53
N LYS A 347 0.82 31.67 2.21
CA LYS A 347 1.26 32.89 1.54
C LYS A 347 0.40 34.14 1.81
N ARG A 348 -0.91 33.97 2.01
CA ARG A 348 -1.85 35.08 2.28
C ARG A 348 -1.75 35.62 3.70
N ASN A 349 -1.33 34.79 4.64
CA ASN A 349 -1.38 35.07 6.08
C ASN A 349 0.02 35.32 6.64
N ASP A 350 0.55 36.52 6.40
CA ASP A 350 1.89 36.96 6.84
C ASP A 350 2.14 36.83 8.35
N GLY A 351 1.07 36.95 9.16
CA GLY A 351 1.14 36.71 10.61
C GLY A 351 1.49 35.28 11.02
N LEU A 352 1.39 34.29 10.11
CA LEU A 352 1.77 32.90 10.39
C LEU A 352 3.28 32.66 10.32
N TYR A 353 4.01 33.52 9.62
CA TYR A 353 5.42 33.30 9.29
C TYR A 353 6.32 34.52 9.51
N ARG A 354 5.76 35.65 9.95
CA ARG A 354 6.51 36.88 10.27
C ARG A 354 5.96 37.55 11.54
N LEU A 355 6.85 37.83 12.50
CA LEU A 355 6.52 38.64 13.68
C LEU A 355 6.51 40.13 13.29
N LYS A 356 5.38 40.82 13.49
CA LYS A 356 5.19 42.23 13.08
C LYS A 356 5.81 43.26 14.03
N ASN A 357 6.26 42.85 15.22
CA ASN A 357 6.74 43.75 16.29
C ASN A 357 8.16 43.43 16.81
N SER A 358 9.03 42.80 16.01
CA SER A 358 10.44 42.64 16.41
C SER A 358 11.26 43.83 15.91
N ASP A 359 11.81 44.60 16.83
CA ASP A 359 12.72 45.69 16.52
C ASP A 359 13.87 45.23 15.60
N SER A 360 14.21 46.12 14.69
CA SER A 360 15.20 46.03 13.62
C SER A 360 16.44 45.17 13.96
N SER A 361 16.51 43.98 13.33
CA SER A 361 17.71 43.21 12.90
C SER A 361 17.48 41.69 12.91
N SER A 362 16.42 41.20 13.54
CA SER A 362 16.01 39.79 13.45
C SER A 362 14.53 39.67 13.07
N GLN A 363 14.23 39.74 11.76
CA GLN A 363 12.98 39.17 11.27
C GLN A 363 13.04 37.66 11.55
N ASN A 364 12.58 37.25 12.72
CA ASN A 364 12.51 35.84 13.09
C ASN A 364 11.42 35.19 12.25
N THR A 365 11.80 34.76 11.05
CA THR A 365 10.99 33.91 10.19
C THR A 365 10.79 32.58 10.90
N PHE A 366 9.57 32.05 10.85
CA PHE A 366 9.27 30.77 11.45
C PHE A 366 10.15 29.70 10.80
N LYS A 367 10.72 28.82 11.62
CA LYS A 367 11.59 27.72 11.15
C LYS A 367 10.81 26.78 10.23
N GLU A 368 11.55 26.00 9.44
CA GLU A 368 11.02 24.97 8.53
C GLU A 368 9.95 24.10 9.20
N GLU A 369 10.19 23.65 10.43
CA GLU A 369 9.29 22.78 11.18
C GLU A 369 7.93 23.43 11.47
N ASN A 370 7.91 24.76 11.66
CA ASN A 370 6.70 25.51 11.94
C ASN A 370 5.86 25.69 10.67
N LEU A 371 6.48 26.01 9.53
CA LEU A 371 5.80 26.14 8.24
C LEU A 371 5.21 24.80 7.80
N THR A 372 5.97 23.72 7.98
CA THR A 372 5.49 22.35 7.80
C THR A 372 4.31 22.03 8.73
N ALA A 373 4.34 22.48 9.99
CA ALA A 373 3.25 22.28 10.94
C ALA A 373 1.95 22.96 10.50
N VAL A 374 2.06 24.18 9.97
CA VAL A 374 0.92 24.94 9.44
C VAL A 374 0.37 24.23 8.21
N LEU A 375 1.22 23.82 7.26
CA LEU A 375 0.81 23.06 6.08
C LEU A 375 0.05 21.79 6.46
N ALA A 376 0.58 21.00 7.40
CA ALA A 376 -0.08 19.79 7.88
C ALA A 376 -1.46 20.08 8.51
N SER A 377 -1.58 21.20 9.23
CA SER A 377 -2.84 21.60 9.89
C SER A 377 -3.89 22.05 8.88
N LEU A 378 -3.49 22.81 7.86
CA LEU A 378 -4.36 23.22 6.75
C LEU A 378 -4.84 22.01 5.94
N LEU A 379 -3.95 21.06 5.65
CA LEU A 379 -4.33 19.81 4.99
C LEU A 379 -5.32 19.00 5.85
N ARG A 380 -5.14 18.94 7.17
CA ARG A 380 -6.10 18.26 8.06
C ARG A 380 -7.47 18.92 8.01
N ALA A 381 -7.51 20.25 7.96
CA ALA A 381 -8.75 21.00 7.80
C ALA A 381 -9.41 20.71 6.44
N ALA A 382 -8.62 20.65 5.36
CA ALA A 382 -9.11 20.33 4.02
C ALA A 382 -9.76 18.94 3.96
N TYR A 383 -9.22 17.96 4.69
CA TYR A 383 -9.74 16.60 4.76
C TYR A 383 -10.60 16.31 6.00
N PHE A 384 -11.05 17.32 6.75
CA PHE A 384 -11.76 17.15 8.02
C PHE A 384 -12.99 16.22 7.92
N LYS A 385 -13.71 16.26 6.79
CA LYS A 385 -14.88 15.40 6.55
C LYS A 385 -14.55 14.02 5.99
N ASN A 386 -13.30 13.77 5.59
CA ASN A 386 -12.89 12.51 5.00
C ASN A 386 -12.13 11.67 6.02
N SER A 387 -12.86 10.86 6.79
CA SER A 387 -12.29 9.97 7.82
C SER A 387 -11.36 8.88 7.28
N LYS A 388 -11.33 8.67 5.95
CA LYS A 388 -10.42 7.72 5.32
C LYS A 388 -9.01 8.29 5.19
N ILE A 389 -8.85 9.61 5.21
CA ILE A 389 -7.57 10.29 5.03
C ILE A 389 -7.00 10.71 6.38
N SER A 390 -5.74 10.34 6.61
CA SER A 390 -5.01 10.69 7.82
C SER A 390 -3.69 11.37 7.47
N ILE A 391 -3.38 12.43 8.22
CA ILE A 391 -2.20 13.29 8.03
C ILE A 391 -1.35 13.28 9.29
N GLN A 392 -0.19 12.68 9.17
CA GLN A 392 0.78 12.48 10.25
C GLN A 392 2.00 13.36 10.00
N ARG A 393 2.49 14.04 11.04
CA ARG A 393 3.77 14.74 11.00
C ARG A 393 4.87 13.86 11.56
N GLU A 394 6.10 14.07 11.12
CA GLU A 394 7.29 13.39 11.67
C GLU A 394 7.14 11.87 11.70
N ALA A 395 6.48 11.34 10.66
CA ALA A 395 6.05 9.95 10.58
C ALA A 395 7.21 9.08 10.12
N TYR A 396 7.44 7.95 10.80
CA TYR A 396 8.46 6.99 10.41
C TYR A 396 8.15 6.33 9.06
N ILE A 397 9.13 6.36 8.15
CA ILE A 397 9.09 5.78 6.81
C ILE A 397 10.48 5.23 6.47
N GLY A 398 10.58 3.92 6.23
CA GLY A 398 11.87 3.28 5.92
C GLY A 398 12.90 3.56 7.01
N SER A 399 14.10 4.02 6.62
CA SER A 399 15.18 4.44 7.55
C SER A 399 15.04 5.85 8.14
N GLY A 400 13.94 6.55 7.92
CA GLY A 400 13.83 7.96 8.29
C GLY A 400 12.46 8.38 8.81
N ARG A 401 12.30 9.68 8.98
CA ARG A 401 11.04 10.34 9.28
C ARG A 401 10.70 11.25 8.11
N ALA A 402 9.47 11.20 7.61
CA ALA A 402 8.97 12.19 6.66
C ALA A 402 8.26 13.32 7.40
N ASP A 403 8.42 14.54 6.90
CA ASP A 403 7.87 15.74 7.52
C ASP A 403 6.34 15.65 7.59
N ILE A 404 5.69 15.24 6.48
CA ILE A 404 4.27 14.91 6.44
C ILE A 404 4.04 13.61 5.65
N LYS A 405 3.32 12.67 6.27
CA LYS A 405 2.82 11.45 5.65
C LYS A 405 1.30 11.52 5.52
N ILE A 406 0.81 11.25 4.31
CA ILE A 406 -0.61 11.26 3.98
C ILE A 406 -1.01 9.84 3.63
N THR A 407 -2.04 9.36 4.32
CA THR A 407 -2.56 7.99 4.18
C THR A 407 -4.03 8.00 3.83
N ASN A 408 -4.46 7.08 2.98
CA ASN A 408 -5.86 6.79 2.68
C ASN A 408 -6.15 5.33 3.05
N LEU A 409 -7.11 5.09 3.95
CA LEU A 409 -7.42 3.77 4.51
C LEU A 409 -6.17 3.03 5.04
N GLY A 410 -5.22 3.77 5.61
CA GLY A 410 -3.96 3.24 6.15
C GLY A 410 -2.85 3.02 5.12
N LYS A 411 -3.14 3.08 3.82
CA LYS A 411 -2.13 3.05 2.75
C LYS A 411 -1.52 4.42 2.55
N THR A 412 -0.20 4.50 2.42
CA THR A 412 0.48 5.77 2.10
C THR A 412 0.13 6.18 0.67
N ILE A 413 -0.37 7.40 0.48
CA ILE A 413 -0.70 7.95 -0.85
C ILE A 413 0.16 9.16 -1.21
N GLY A 414 0.72 9.85 -0.22
CA GLY A 414 1.59 11.00 -0.49
C GLY A 414 2.54 11.31 0.65
N LEU A 415 3.74 11.77 0.30
CA LEU A 415 4.78 12.22 1.20
C LEU A 415 5.15 13.66 0.88
N ILE A 416 5.28 14.50 1.89
CA ILE A 416 5.75 15.86 1.74
C ILE A 416 7.07 16.01 2.50
N GLU A 417 8.09 16.46 1.78
CA GLU A 417 9.31 17.05 2.32
C GLU A 417 9.19 18.57 2.22
N SER A 418 9.57 19.29 3.26
CA SER A 418 9.64 20.74 3.24
C SER A 418 11.08 21.20 3.37
N LYS A 419 11.43 22.31 2.72
CA LYS A 419 12.72 22.97 2.90
C LYS A 419 12.54 24.49 2.99
N LEU A 420 13.20 25.13 3.95
CA LEU A 420 13.31 26.59 3.97
C LEU A 420 14.59 27.03 3.24
N ALA A 421 14.45 27.71 2.12
CA ALA A 421 15.55 28.20 1.29
C ALA A 421 15.63 29.73 1.36
N THR A 422 16.47 30.23 2.27
CA THR A 422 16.85 31.64 2.36
C THR A 422 18.08 31.97 1.52
N GLU A 423 18.98 31.00 1.36
CA GLU A 423 20.24 31.07 0.60
C GLU A 423 20.53 29.68 -0.02
N ASN A 424 21.45 29.61 -1.00
CA ASN A 424 21.89 28.35 -1.64
C ASN A 424 20.74 27.47 -2.16
N PHE A 425 19.82 28.10 -2.90
CA PHE A 425 18.54 27.53 -3.33
C PHE A 425 18.64 26.16 -4.00
N SER A 426 19.52 26.01 -5.00
CA SER A 426 19.73 24.73 -5.71
C SER A 426 20.19 23.60 -4.80
N GLN A 427 21.04 23.90 -3.80
CA GLN A 427 21.53 22.88 -2.87
C GLN A 427 20.42 22.41 -1.92
N ARG A 428 19.55 23.33 -1.45
CA ARG A 428 18.38 22.99 -0.63
C ARG A 428 17.36 22.13 -1.37
N ILE A 429 17.10 22.46 -2.63
CA ILE A 429 16.24 21.61 -3.49
C ILE A 429 16.86 20.23 -3.66
N TYR A 430 18.16 20.17 -3.95
CA TYR A 430 18.87 18.90 -4.11
C TYR A 430 18.83 18.05 -2.84
N GLU A 431 19.03 18.65 -1.66
CA GLU A 431 18.91 17.99 -0.36
C GLU A 431 17.49 17.47 -0.11
N GLY A 432 16.47 18.30 -0.38
CA GLY A 432 15.06 17.90 -0.26
C GLY A 432 14.71 16.75 -1.20
N LEU A 433 15.11 16.83 -2.47
CA LEU A 433 14.97 15.73 -3.42
C LEU A 433 15.70 14.50 -2.92
N HIS A 434 16.95 14.61 -2.48
CA HIS A 434 17.70 13.47 -1.98
C HIS A 434 17.04 12.82 -0.76
N GLN A 435 16.51 13.59 0.19
CA GLN A 435 15.80 13.09 1.35
C GLN A 435 14.49 12.40 0.97
N LEU A 436 13.66 13.06 0.14
CA LEU A 436 12.41 12.52 -0.38
C LEU A 436 12.65 11.20 -1.13
N PHE A 437 13.71 11.17 -1.96
CA PHE A 437 14.12 9.97 -2.68
C PHE A 437 14.66 8.89 -1.77
N LYS A 438 15.57 9.19 -0.83
CA LYS A 438 16.15 8.20 0.07
C LYS A 438 15.08 7.56 0.96
N ARG A 439 14.21 8.38 1.56
CA ARG A 439 13.10 7.95 2.41
C ARG A 439 12.12 7.05 1.65
N TYR A 440 11.96 7.27 0.35
CA TYR A 440 11.08 6.48 -0.51
C TYR A 440 11.76 5.31 -1.25
N SER A 441 13.05 5.44 -1.57
CA SER A 441 13.80 4.44 -2.33
C SER A 441 13.95 3.16 -1.55
N GLU A 442 14.17 3.25 -0.24
CA GLU A 442 14.38 2.10 0.64
C GLU A 442 13.13 1.22 0.88
N ASN A 443 11.96 1.64 0.41
CA ASN A 443 10.88 0.69 0.08
C ASN A 443 11.21 0.02 -1.28
N ASP A 444 12.43 -0.54 -1.37
CA ASP A 444 13.05 -1.05 -2.60
C ASP A 444 12.25 -2.20 -3.21
N VAL A 445 11.71 -3.02 -2.33
CA VAL A 445 10.62 -3.95 -2.55
C VAL A 445 9.38 -3.07 -2.36
N ILE A 446 8.53 -2.77 -3.34
CA ILE A 446 7.40 -3.61 -3.77
C ILE A 446 6.48 -2.68 -4.55
N ASN A 447 5.96 -3.14 -5.68
CA ASN A 447 4.92 -2.46 -6.44
C ASN A 447 3.60 -2.53 -5.65
N GLU A 448 3.30 -1.61 -4.73
CA GLU A 448 2.05 -1.64 -3.93
C GLU A 448 0.78 -1.36 -4.77
N GLY A 449 0.84 -1.41 -6.10
CA GLY A 449 -0.31 -1.24 -6.99
C GLY A 449 -0.89 0.18 -7.06
N SER A 450 -0.33 1.16 -6.33
CA SER A 450 -0.63 2.58 -6.51
C SER A 450 0.65 3.39 -6.27
N PRO A 451 1.03 4.30 -7.19
CA PRO A 451 2.20 5.13 -7.00
C PRO A 451 1.99 6.05 -5.81
N ILE A 452 3.00 6.18 -4.95
CA ILE A 452 3.01 7.18 -3.89
C ILE A 452 3.47 8.49 -4.49
N ASP A 453 2.74 9.56 -4.19
CA ASP A 453 3.05 10.88 -4.68
C ASP A 453 4.04 11.60 -3.77
N LEU A 454 5.11 12.13 -4.38
CA LEU A 454 6.19 12.75 -3.66
C LEU A 454 6.11 14.27 -3.88
N TYR A 455 6.08 15.02 -2.78
CA TYR A 455 5.99 16.47 -2.81
C TYR A 455 7.20 17.07 -2.12
N LEU A 456 7.84 18.03 -2.79
CA LEU A 456 8.86 18.87 -2.17
C LEU A 456 8.33 20.30 -2.11
N VAL A 457 8.11 20.81 -0.91
CA VAL A 457 7.68 22.18 -0.68
C VAL A 457 8.88 23.02 -0.31
N ILE A 458 9.20 23.99 -1.16
CA ILE A 458 10.26 24.96 -0.90
C ILE A 458 9.62 26.26 -0.40
N PHE A 459 9.85 26.57 0.86
CA PHE A 459 9.52 27.85 1.46
C PHE A 459 10.65 28.85 1.16
N SER A 460 10.30 30.04 0.66
CA SER A 460 11.29 31.07 0.28
C SER A 460 10.81 32.49 0.63
N PHE A 461 11.77 33.40 0.77
CA PHE A 461 11.58 34.84 0.97
C PHE A 461 12.28 35.68 -0.13
N ASP A 462 12.40 35.14 -1.34
CA ASP A 462 13.17 35.75 -2.43
C ASP A 462 12.37 36.80 -3.23
N ARG A 463 12.95 38.00 -3.42
CA ARG A 463 12.39 39.08 -4.26
C ARG A 463 12.50 38.80 -5.75
N GLU A 464 13.53 38.05 -6.17
CA GLU A 464 13.94 37.88 -7.56
C GLU A 464 13.55 36.50 -8.09
N PHE A 465 12.23 36.27 -8.14
CA PHE A 465 11.56 35.03 -8.52
C PHE A 465 12.00 34.36 -9.85
N GLY A 466 12.60 35.13 -10.77
CA GLY A 466 12.81 34.70 -12.16
C GLY A 466 13.82 33.56 -12.35
N ALA A 467 14.80 33.41 -11.46
CA ALA A 467 15.87 32.41 -11.58
C ALA A 467 15.53 31.05 -10.94
N ILE A 468 14.42 30.97 -10.18
CA ILE A 468 14.12 29.79 -9.36
C ILE A 468 13.77 28.55 -10.19
N ALA A 469 13.05 28.71 -11.29
CA ALA A 469 12.74 27.59 -12.19
C ALA A 469 14.04 26.93 -12.72
N GLN A 470 15.04 27.74 -13.09
CA GLN A 470 16.35 27.25 -13.55
C GLN A 470 17.10 26.53 -12.42
N HIS A 471 17.03 27.03 -11.19
CA HIS A 471 17.62 26.37 -10.03
C HIS A 471 16.98 25.01 -9.71
N ILE A 472 15.65 24.90 -9.88
CA ILE A 472 14.92 23.64 -9.74
C ILE A 472 15.33 22.67 -10.85
N GLU A 473 15.34 23.12 -12.10
CA GLU A 473 15.75 22.27 -13.23
C GLU A 473 17.18 21.76 -13.08
N ALA A 474 18.13 22.63 -12.76
CA ALA A 474 19.52 22.25 -12.53
C ALA A 474 19.66 21.21 -11.39
N ALA A 475 18.88 21.35 -10.31
CA ALA A 475 18.90 20.39 -9.20
C ALA A 475 18.30 19.03 -9.60
N VAL A 476 17.20 19.03 -10.36
CA VAL A 476 16.55 17.82 -10.88
C VAL A 476 17.48 17.08 -11.85
N ASP A 477 18.13 17.80 -12.77
CA ASP A 477 19.06 17.23 -13.75
C ASP A 477 20.30 16.66 -13.06
N LYS A 478 20.88 17.41 -12.10
CA LYS A 478 22.01 16.94 -11.27
C LYS A 478 21.65 15.66 -10.49
N TYR A 479 20.44 15.59 -9.94
CA TYR A 479 19.98 14.41 -9.21
C TYR A 479 19.78 13.21 -10.15
N SER A 480 19.10 13.42 -11.28
CA SER A 480 18.83 12.43 -12.32
C SER A 480 20.11 11.79 -12.84
N LEU A 481 21.12 12.61 -13.15
CA LEU A 481 22.42 12.15 -13.66
C LEU A 481 23.20 11.35 -12.61
N LYS A 482 23.27 11.82 -11.35
CA LYS A 482 24.00 11.13 -10.27
C LYS A 482 23.39 9.78 -9.90
N LYS A 483 22.06 9.64 -10.03
CA LYS A 483 21.34 8.41 -9.65
C LYS A 483 21.02 7.50 -10.82
N ASN A 484 21.38 7.87 -12.05
CA ASN A 484 21.08 7.12 -13.27
C ASN A 484 19.58 6.80 -13.42
N ILE A 485 18.73 7.81 -13.18
CA ILE A 485 17.28 7.69 -13.25
C ILE A 485 16.78 8.45 -14.48
N ARG A 486 15.77 7.95 -15.19
CA ARG A 486 15.12 8.68 -16.29
C ARG A 486 14.13 9.69 -15.72
N CYS A 487 14.20 10.94 -16.18
CA CYS A 487 13.28 12.01 -15.78
C CYS A 487 12.37 12.40 -16.95
N GLN A 488 11.06 12.31 -16.76
CA GLN A 488 10.06 12.80 -17.71
C GLN A 488 9.37 14.04 -17.10
N LYS A 489 9.61 15.22 -17.68
CA LYS A 489 8.95 16.47 -17.26
C LYS A 489 7.52 16.51 -17.79
N HIS A 490 6.57 16.91 -16.95
CA HIS A 490 5.14 16.98 -17.31
C HIS A 490 4.62 18.41 -17.37
N GLU A 491 4.91 19.20 -16.33
CA GLU A 491 4.41 20.57 -16.20
C GLU A 491 5.47 21.42 -15.51
N CYS A 492 5.70 22.63 -16.03
CA CYS A 492 6.58 23.62 -15.43
C CYS A 492 5.84 24.96 -15.37
N SER A 493 5.79 25.56 -14.18
CA SER A 493 5.25 26.89 -13.95
C SER A 493 6.20 27.69 -13.06
N GLU A 494 5.93 28.99 -12.88
CA GLU A 494 6.69 29.84 -11.95
C GLU A 494 6.71 29.31 -10.51
N ASN A 495 5.68 28.56 -10.09
CA ASN A 495 5.52 28.15 -8.68
C ASN A 495 5.51 26.63 -8.47
N HIS A 496 5.59 25.83 -9.54
CA HIS A 496 5.69 24.38 -9.40
C HIS A 496 6.34 23.71 -10.60
N LEU A 497 7.00 22.59 -10.35
CA LEU A 497 7.51 21.68 -11.36
C LEU A 497 7.01 20.27 -11.06
N THR A 498 6.39 19.63 -12.04
CA THR A 498 5.94 18.24 -11.95
C THR A 498 6.73 17.38 -12.94
N PHE A 499 7.29 16.28 -12.45
CA PHE A 499 8.02 15.32 -13.27
C PHE A 499 7.87 13.91 -12.70
N THR A 500 8.14 12.89 -13.52
CA THR A 500 8.19 11.50 -13.09
C THR A 500 9.60 10.98 -13.23
N TYR A 501 10.09 10.37 -12.15
CA TYR A 501 11.28 9.54 -12.20
C TYR A 501 10.89 8.09 -12.48
N ILE A 502 11.49 7.52 -13.52
CA ILE A 502 11.25 6.15 -13.94
C ILE A 502 12.52 5.36 -13.65
N GLU A 503 12.40 4.40 -12.74
CA GLU A 503 13.42 3.38 -12.49
C GLU A 503 13.06 2.13 -13.29
N PRO A 504 13.88 1.76 -14.29
CA PRO A 504 13.66 0.54 -15.06
C PRO A 504 13.76 -0.68 -14.14
N ARG A 505 12.74 -1.54 -14.17
CA ARG A 505 12.71 -2.81 -13.41
C ARG A 505 12.40 -4.03 -14.28
N GLU A 506 12.34 -3.83 -15.59
CA GLU A 506 12.10 -4.87 -16.58
C GLU A 506 13.12 -6.02 -16.46
N THR A 507 14.38 -5.70 -16.13
CA THR A 507 15.45 -6.67 -15.88
C THR A 507 15.19 -7.61 -14.70
N TYR A 508 14.22 -7.26 -13.85
CA TYR A 508 13.82 -8.03 -12.67
C TYR A 508 12.40 -8.62 -12.81
N GLY A 509 11.81 -8.57 -14.00
CA GLY A 509 10.44 -9.08 -14.23
C GLY A 509 9.33 -8.20 -13.68
N PHE A 510 9.63 -6.95 -13.30
CA PHE A 510 8.64 -6.01 -12.75
C PHE A 510 8.35 -4.86 -13.72
N LEU A 511 7.15 -4.31 -13.59
CA LEU A 511 6.82 -3.02 -14.20
C LEU A 511 7.77 -1.94 -13.67
N ASN A 512 8.11 -0.98 -14.54
CA ASN A 512 8.94 0.16 -14.18
C ASN A 512 8.37 0.90 -12.97
N LYS A 513 9.25 1.25 -12.02
CA LYS A 513 8.83 1.98 -10.82
C LYS A 513 8.83 3.47 -11.14
N SER A 514 7.62 3.96 -11.45
CA SER A 514 7.34 5.37 -11.69
C SER A 514 7.07 6.11 -10.38
N ARG A 515 7.71 7.26 -10.21
CA ARG A 515 7.58 8.13 -9.03
C ARG A 515 7.22 9.52 -9.49
N ASN A 516 6.01 9.96 -9.18
CA ASN A 516 5.57 11.32 -9.51
C ASN A 516 6.08 12.26 -8.42
N VAL A 517 6.85 13.26 -8.84
CA VAL A 517 7.40 14.27 -7.95
C VAL A 517 6.84 15.62 -8.36
N THR A 518 6.25 16.33 -7.41
CA THR A 518 5.84 17.72 -7.59
C THR A 518 6.61 18.59 -6.61
N ILE A 519 7.39 19.51 -7.15
CA ILE A 519 8.06 20.55 -6.37
C ILE A 519 7.15 21.77 -6.35
N TYR A 520 6.72 22.20 -5.18
CA TYR A 520 6.01 23.47 -5.00
C TYR A 520 6.93 24.53 -4.41
N LEU A 521 6.86 25.72 -4.97
CA LEU A 521 7.49 26.90 -4.43
C LEU A 521 6.45 27.76 -3.71
N CYS A 522 6.62 27.88 -2.40
CA CYS A 522 5.86 28.81 -1.57
C CYS A 522 6.74 30.02 -1.25
N ASN A 523 6.74 31.00 -2.16
CA ASN A 523 7.33 32.29 -1.83
C ASN A 523 6.37 33.10 -0.96
N MET A 524 6.85 33.42 0.24
CA MET A 524 6.13 34.08 1.32
C MET A 524 6.33 35.60 1.33
N GLU A 525 6.99 36.18 0.34
CA GLU A 525 7.12 37.63 0.22
C GLU A 525 5.78 38.37 0.01
N VAL A 526 5.71 39.56 0.61
CA VAL A 526 4.52 40.41 0.79
C VAL A 526 3.99 40.98 -0.54
N ASP A 527 4.83 41.04 -1.58
CA ASP A 527 4.48 41.67 -2.87
C ASP A 527 3.39 40.93 -3.66
N TYR A 528 2.98 39.73 -3.25
CA TYR A 528 1.82 39.08 -3.84
C TYR A 528 0.53 39.89 -3.65
N LYS A 529 0.35 40.59 -2.52
CA LYS A 529 -0.78 41.52 -2.33
C LYS A 529 -0.67 42.72 -3.28
N ALA A 530 0.52 43.28 -3.47
CA ALA A 530 0.76 44.39 -4.40
C ALA A 530 0.53 43.97 -5.87
N LYS A 531 1.01 42.78 -6.27
CA LYS A 531 0.79 42.21 -7.61
C LYS A 531 -0.68 41.84 -7.87
N LEU A 532 -1.39 41.28 -6.88
CA LEU A 532 -2.85 41.03 -6.97
C LEU A 532 -3.62 42.35 -7.16
N LEU A 533 -3.31 43.37 -6.36
CA LEU A 533 -3.91 44.70 -6.47
C LEU A 533 -3.61 45.37 -7.81
N ALA A 534 -2.39 45.21 -8.33
CA ALA A 534 -2.01 45.70 -9.66
C ALA A 534 -2.72 44.95 -10.80
N SER A 535 -2.91 43.62 -10.66
CA SER A 535 -3.63 42.80 -11.65
C SER A 535 -5.15 43.05 -11.66
N ALA A 536 -5.74 43.36 -10.51
CA ALA A 536 -7.15 43.78 -10.40
C ALA A 536 -7.39 45.18 -10.99
N LYS A 537 -6.40 46.08 -10.91
CA LYS A 537 -6.43 47.40 -11.55
C LYS A 537 -6.25 47.37 -13.08
N ARG A 538 -5.69 46.30 -13.65
CA ARG A 538 -5.57 46.11 -15.11
C ARG A 538 -6.81 45.47 -15.76
N LYS A 539 -7.78 45.01 -14.96
CA LYS A 539 -9.05 44.42 -15.41
C LYS A 539 -10.26 45.35 -15.20
N LYS A 540 -10.03 46.57 -14.72
CA LYS A 540 -10.93 47.72 -14.84
C LYS A 540 -10.32 48.67 -15.85
#